data_AF-A0A162JNB1-F1
#
_entry.id   AF-A0A162JNB1-F1
#
_cell.length_a   1.000
_cell.length_b   1.000
_cell.length_c   1.000
_cell.angle_alpha   90.00
_cell.angle_beta   90.00
_cell.angle_gamma   90.00
#
_symmetry.space_group_name_H-M   'P 1'
#
loop_
_entity.id
_entity.type
_entity.pdbx_description
1 polymer ?
#
loop_
_entity_poly.entity_id
_entity_poly.type
_entity_poly.pdbx_seq_one_letter_code
_entity_poly.pdbx_strand_id
1 'polypeptide(L)' 'MRTLIVTAFVSVDGVMEAPGGETGYRNAGWTFQDIDFDPAAYEIKGREQAETSVQGSLDCNACESPHVGPSG' A
#
# COMPACT_ATOMS: atom_id res chain seq x y z
N MET A 1 -7.48 -15.19 -23.56
CA MET A 1 -7.61 -14.20 -22.47
C MET A 1 -6.37 -14.29 -21.60
N ARG A 2 -5.86 -13.17 -21.10
CA ARG A 2 -4.74 -13.12 -20.14
C ARG A 2 -5.29 -12.83 -18.74
N THR A 3 -4.60 -13.27 -17.70
CA THR A 3 -4.99 -13.04 -16.30
C THR A 3 -4.78 -11.57 -15.93
N LEU A 4 -5.75 -10.97 -15.25
CA LEU A 4 -5.64 -9.67 -14.60
C LEU A 4 -5.46 -9.93 -13.11
N ILE A 5 -4.38 -9.41 -12.52
CA ILE A 5 -4.11 -9.49 -11.08
C ILE A 5 -4.38 -8.11 -10.48
N VAL A 6 -5.20 -8.06 -9.43
CA VAL A 6 -5.54 -6.82 -8.72
C VAL A 6 -5.30 -7.02 -7.24
N THR A 7 -4.40 -6.22 -6.68
CA THR A 7 -4.01 -6.30 -5.27
C THR A 7 -3.95 -4.90 -4.70
N ALA A 8 -4.75 -4.66 -3.65
CA ALA A 8 -4.86 -3.36 -3.02
C ALA A 8 -5.14 -3.50 -1.54
N PHE A 9 -4.67 -2.52 -0.76
CA PHE A 9 -5.20 -2.29 0.59
C PHE A 9 -6.48 -1.47 0.49
N VAL A 10 -7.51 -1.92 1.18
CA VAL A 10 -8.82 -1.27 1.24
C VAL A 10 -9.30 -1.27 2.68
N SER A 11 -9.82 -0.13 3.14
CA SER A 11 -10.42 -0.04 4.46
C SER A 11 -11.74 -0.83 4.53
N VAL A 12 -12.25 -1.06 5.74
CA VAL A 12 -13.55 -1.74 5.94
C VAL A 12 -14.72 -0.97 5.30
N ASP A 13 -14.63 0.36 5.24
CA ASP A 13 -15.61 1.22 4.57
C ASP A 13 -15.33 1.42 3.06
N GLY A 14 -14.38 0.67 2.48
CA GLY A 14 -14.18 0.59 1.03
C GLY A 14 -13.23 1.63 0.43
N VAL A 15 -12.41 2.29 1.24
CA VAL A 15 -11.52 3.38 0.81
C VAL A 15 -10.17 2.82 0.39
N MET A 16 -9.75 3.17 -0.83
CA MET A 16 -8.36 3.06 -1.30
C MET A 16 -7.76 4.46 -1.30
N GLU A 17 -6.56 4.59 -0.74
CA GLU A 17 -5.91 5.89 -0.55
C GLU A 17 -4.39 5.73 -0.69
N ALA A 18 -3.71 6.79 -1.11
CA ALA A 18 -2.27 6.77 -1.25
C ALA A 18 -1.60 6.75 0.15
N PRO A 19 -0.42 6.12 0.29
CA PRO A 19 0.32 6.06 1.55
C PRO A 19 0.49 7.39 2.31
N GLY A 20 0.54 8.52 1.60
CA GLY A 20 0.78 9.83 2.19
C GLY A 20 -0.47 10.63 2.58
N GLY A 21 -1.63 10.33 2.02
CA GLY A 21 -2.86 11.09 2.29
C GLY A 21 -2.88 12.55 1.83
N GLU A 22 -4.08 13.09 1.67
CA GLU A 22 -4.30 14.53 1.54
C GLU A 22 -4.64 15.15 2.90
N THR A 23 -3.99 16.26 3.25
CA THR A 23 -4.20 16.95 4.53
C THR A 23 -5.66 17.37 4.70
N GLY A 24 -6.27 16.96 5.81
CA GLY A 24 -7.67 17.30 6.14
C GLY A 24 -8.71 16.34 5.55
N TYR A 25 -8.30 15.36 4.75
CA TYR A 25 -9.18 14.27 4.35
C TYR A 25 -9.33 13.25 5.48
N ARG A 26 -10.57 12.82 5.74
CA ARG A 26 -10.91 11.95 6.89
C ARG A 26 -10.18 10.61 6.92
N ASN A 27 -9.79 10.06 5.76
CA ASN A 27 -9.15 8.75 5.65
C ASN A 27 -7.68 8.86 5.21
N ALA A 28 -7.10 10.05 5.28
CA ALA A 28 -5.73 10.31 4.84
C ALA A 28 -4.74 9.43 5.63
N GLY A 29 -3.91 8.65 4.93
CA GLY A 29 -2.83 7.87 5.55
C GLY A 29 -3.29 6.77 6.50
N TRP A 30 -4.52 6.28 6.37
CA TRP A 30 -5.10 5.28 7.30
C TRP A 30 -4.26 3.99 7.41
N THR A 31 -3.52 3.64 6.35
CA THR A 31 -2.62 2.47 6.32
C THR A 31 -1.39 2.60 7.23
N PHE A 32 -1.06 3.81 7.70
CA PHE A 32 0.12 4.10 8.53
C PHE A 32 -0.23 4.57 9.95
N GLN A 33 -1.51 4.80 10.27
CA GLN A 33 -1.92 5.34 11.57
C GLN A 33 -2.20 4.24 12.60
N ASP A 34 -3.07 3.30 12.26
CA ASP A 34 -3.64 2.33 13.22
C ASP A 34 -3.26 0.87 12.90
N ILE A 35 -2.43 0.65 11.89
CA ILE A 35 -2.06 -0.68 11.40
C ILE A 35 -0.57 -0.88 11.59
N ASP A 36 -0.20 -1.84 12.43
CA ASP A 36 1.18 -2.27 12.58
C ASP A 36 1.69 -2.89 11.28
N PHE A 37 2.93 -2.56 10.93
CA PHE A 37 3.57 -3.13 9.76
C PHE A 37 3.78 -4.64 9.93
N ASP A 38 3.15 -5.43 9.05
CA ASP A 38 3.34 -6.87 8.93
C ASP A 38 3.96 -7.21 7.57
N PRO A 39 5.23 -7.65 7.50
CA PRO A 39 5.88 -8.05 6.25
C PRO A 39 5.11 -9.10 5.45
N ALA A 40 4.37 -10.00 6.11
CA ALA A 40 3.61 -11.05 5.43
C ALA A 40 2.46 -10.46 4.59
N ALA A 41 1.87 -9.34 5.04
CA ALA A 41 0.82 -8.64 4.29
C ALA A 41 1.33 -8.03 2.97
N TYR A 42 2.63 -7.70 2.89
CA TYR A 42 3.25 -7.11 1.72
C TYR A 42 3.89 -8.14 0.78
N GLU A 43 4.25 -9.33 1.27
CA GLU A 43 4.86 -10.40 0.46
C GLU A 43 3.97 -10.82 -0.71
N ILE A 44 2.68 -11.03 -0.45
CA ILE A 44 1.70 -11.44 -1.47
C ILE A 44 1.62 -10.39 -2.57
N LYS A 45 1.53 -9.11 -2.19
CA LYS A 45 1.50 -7.99 -3.12
C LYS A 45 2.78 -7.92 -3.95
N GLY A 46 3.94 -8.12 -3.35
CA GLY A 46 5.23 -8.14 -4.06
C GLY A 46 5.33 -9.28 -5.09
N ARG A 47 4.86 -10.48 -4.75
CA ARG A 47 4.81 -11.62 -5.68
C ARG A 47 3.88 -11.33 -6.87
N GLU A 48 2.69 -10.81 -6.61
CA GLU A 48 1.70 -10.48 -7.66
C GLU A 48 2.18 -9.37 -8.59
N GLN A 49 2.96 -8.40 -8.07
CA GLN A 49 3.63 -7.38 -8.88
C GLN A 49 4.73 -7.98 -9.78
N ALA A 50 5.41 -9.04 -9.36
CA ALA A 50 6.39 -9.74 -10.20
C ALA A 50 5.73 -10.62 -11.28
N GLU A 51 4.52 -11.12 -11.03
CA GLU A 51 3.75 -11.95 -11.96
C GLU A 51 3.05 -11.13 -13.06
N THR A 52 2.78 -9.85 -12.82
CA THR A 52 2.08 -9.00 -13.79
C THR A 52 3.00 -8.54 -14.92
N SER A 53 2.44 -8.43 -16.14
CA SER A 53 3.20 -7.94 -17.30
C SER A 53 3.37 -6.42 -17.33
N VAL A 54 2.67 -5.68 -16.45
CA VAL A 54 2.71 -4.21 -16.36
C VAL A 54 2.59 -3.80 -14.89
N GLN A 55 3.64 -3.16 -14.36
CA GLN A 55 3.65 -2.65 -12.98
C GLN A 55 3.45 -1.13 -12.97
N GLY A 56 2.42 -0.64 -12.28
CA GLY A 56 2.29 0.77 -11.91
C GLY A 56 3.09 1.05 -10.64
N SER A 57 4.01 2.02 -10.65
CA SER A 57 4.88 2.31 -9.48
C SER A 57 4.20 3.11 -8.37
N LEU A 58 2.87 3.14 -8.32
CA LEU A 58 2.11 4.01 -7.40
C LEU A 58 2.14 3.51 -5.94
N ASP A 59 2.53 2.26 -5.70
CA ASP A 59 2.26 1.62 -4.40
C ASP A 59 3.46 1.40 -3.46
N CYS A 60 4.72 1.50 -3.92
CA CYS A 60 5.84 0.92 -3.16
C CYS A 60 7.07 1.82 -2.94
N ASN A 61 6.97 3.15 -3.05
CA ASN A 61 8.07 4.01 -2.55
C ASN A 61 8.09 4.11 -1.00
N ALA A 62 7.03 3.68 -0.32
CA ALA A 62 6.91 3.71 1.13
C ALA A 62 7.61 2.52 1.82
N CYS A 63 7.63 1.33 1.21
CA CYS A 63 8.29 0.15 1.79
C CYS A 63 9.82 0.20 1.74
N GLU A 64 10.40 0.92 0.77
CA GLU A 64 11.86 1.01 0.58
C GLU A 64 12.46 2.32 1.13
N SER A 65 11.65 3.23 1.69
CA SER A 65 12.15 4.50 2.21
C SER A 65 12.79 4.34 3.59
N PRO A 66 14.11 4.57 3.76
CA PRO A 66 14.79 4.48 5.06
C PRO A 66 14.42 5.61 6.05
N HIS A 67 13.47 6.47 5.71
CA HIS A 67 13.03 7.60 6.51
C HIS A 67 11.80 7.34 7.39
N VAL A 68 11.19 6.14 7.34
CA VAL A 68 10.05 5.78 8.19
C VAL A 68 10.56 5.05 9.43
N GLY A 69 11.32 5.78 10.26
CA GLY A 69 11.56 5.41 11.66
C GLY A 69 10.44 5.97 12.56
N PRO A 70 10.29 5.49 13.81
CA PRO A 70 9.24 5.97 14.69
C PRO A 70 9.49 7.46 14.96
N SER A 71 8.52 8.30 14.59
CA SER A 71 8.51 9.72 14.92
C SER A 71 8.30 9.88 16.43
N GLY A 72 9.42 9.98 17.15
CA GLY A 72 9.58 10.73 18.39
C GLY A 72 10.43 11.96 18.14
#